data_AF-A0A172UTK5-F1
#
_entry.id   AF-A0A172UTK5-F1
#
_cell.length_a   1.000
_cell.length_b   1.000
_cell.length_c   1.000
_cell.angle_alpha   90.00
_cell.angle_beta   90.00
_cell.angle_gamma   90.00
#
_symmetry.space_group_name_H-M   'P 1'
#
loop_
_entity.id
_entity.type
_entity.pdbx_description
1 polymer ?
#
loop_
_entity_poly.entity_id
_entity_poly.type
_entity_poly.pdbx_seq_one_letter_code
_entity_poly.pdbx_strand_id
1 'polypeptide(L)'
;MRRATILGMGKRIIEGHEIDIADAKDLEGVVGKPIKMVPDDQGIISSTIPVHPTKSIFAKFELAGENLPHEEYFILIPPGESRTRIGMSEIRPFRNEWTLEDIAHQQQLFDAIGKIAVFGGHVEMAMKKVLITLRGGNRDLLDPTLPSDWDGLEKELRKLCDGSDDVRTKLSAILNDSDEKQLRDKRNDAIHGYWWLIPAHGRLINARYYRPKKGNTQMPVSIYGSS
;
A
#
# COMPACT_ATOMS: atom_id res chain seq x y z
N MET A 1 -4.31 -21.09 10.94
CA MET A 1 -3.30 -20.40 11.77
C MET A 1 -1.93 -20.93 11.38
N ARG A 2 -1.13 -20.19 10.60
CA ARG A 2 0.22 -20.63 10.17
C ARG A 2 1.24 -19.98 11.10
N ARG A 3 1.87 -20.77 11.97
CA ARG A 3 3.04 -20.32 12.75
C ARG A 3 4.15 -19.92 11.77
N ALA A 4 4.85 -18.82 12.05
CA ALA A 4 6.14 -18.56 11.44
C ALA A 4 7.04 -19.77 11.79
N THR A 5 7.21 -20.68 10.83
CA THR A 5 8.05 -21.85 11.01
C THR A 5 9.45 -21.41 10.64
N ILE A 6 10.39 -21.50 11.58
CA ILE A 6 11.80 -21.19 11.35
C ILE A 6 12.35 -22.28 10.42
N LEU A 7 12.31 -22.04 9.11
CA LEU A 7 12.87 -22.91 8.08
C LEU A 7 14.33 -22.50 7.84
N GLY A 8 15.23 -22.86 8.75
CA GLY A 8 16.66 -22.61 8.60
C GLY A 8 17.05 -21.12 8.58
N MET A 9 18.33 -20.84 8.82
CA MET A 9 18.85 -19.49 8.87
C MET A 9 18.96 -18.92 7.44
N GLY A 10 18.35 -17.75 7.17
CA GLY A 10 18.46 -17.01 5.90
C GLY A 10 17.15 -16.79 5.14
N LYS A 11 16.12 -17.63 5.35
CA LYS A 11 14.81 -17.51 4.71
C LYS A 11 13.69 -17.59 5.74
N ARG A 12 12.66 -16.75 5.61
CA ARG A 12 11.47 -16.76 6.48
C ARG A 12 10.20 -16.75 5.66
N ILE A 13 9.23 -17.56 6.07
CA ILE A 13 7.85 -17.43 5.57
C ILE A 13 7.15 -16.36 6.40
N ILE A 14 6.88 -15.22 5.77
CA ILE A 14 6.12 -14.11 6.37
C ILE A 14 4.85 -13.96 5.52
N GLU A 15 3.69 -14.13 6.16
CA GLU A 15 2.38 -13.99 5.50
C GLU A 15 2.22 -14.86 4.25
N GLY A 16 2.81 -16.05 4.25
CA GLY A 16 2.76 -16.99 3.11
C GLY A 16 3.79 -16.74 2.01
N HIS A 17 4.67 -15.74 2.15
CA HIS A 17 5.74 -15.44 1.21
C HIS A 17 7.09 -15.84 1.79
N GLU A 18 7.95 -16.47 0.99
CA GLU A 18 9.35 -16.73 1.35
C GLU A 18 10.17 -15.45 1.12
N ILE A 19 10.85 -14.97 2.17
CA ILE A 19 11.63 -13.74 2.15
C ILE A 19 13.04 -14.05 2.65
N ASP A 20 14.05 -13.59 1.90
CA ASP A 20 15.45 -13.65 2.33
C ASP A 20 15.72 -12.59 3.40
N ILE A 21 16.16 -13.05 4.58
CA ILE A 21 16.43 -12.23 5.75
C ILE A 21 17.93 -12.27 6.06
N ALA A 22 18.54 -11.09 6.16
CA ALA A 22 19.91 -10.94 6.63
C ALA A 22 20.06 -11.44 8.07
N ASP A 23 21.14 -12.18 8.33
CA ASP A 23 21.41 -12.75 9.65
C ASP A 23 22.32 -11.86 10.52
N ALA A 24 22.65 -12.33 11.71
CA ALA A 24 23.51 -11.60 12.64
C ALA A 24 24.95 -11.41 12.13
N LYS A 25 25.42 -12.28 11.22
CA LYS A 25 26.74 -12.19 10.58
C LYS A 25 26.72 -11.16 9.44
N ASP A 26 25.58 -11.02 8.76
CA ASP A 26 25.36 -10.03 7.69
C ASP A 26 25.27 -8.58 8.23
N LEU A 27 25.01 -8.38 9.53
CA LEU A 27 24.59 -7.08 10.10
C LEU A 27 25.29 -6.66 11.40
N GLU A 28 26.54 -7.09 11.62
CA GLU A 28 27.45 -6.68 12.72
C GLU A 28 26.77 -6.22 14.03
N GLY A 29 26.10 -7.14 14.75
CA GLY A 29 25.65 -6.87 16.13
C GLY A 29 24.45 -5.92 16.29
N VAL A 30 23.78 -5.55 15.20
CA VAL A 30 22.53 -4.76 15.24
C VAL A 30 21.29 -5.65 15.30
N VAL A 31 21.40 -6.91 14.87
CA VAL A 31 20.29 -7.87 14.86
C VAL A 31 19.76 -8.12 16.28
N GLY A 32 18.46 -7.84 16.47
CA GLY A 32 17.76 -8.09 17.72
C GLY A 32 17.71 -6.91 18.70
N LYS A 33 18.43 -5.80 18.44
CA LYS A 33 18.26 -4.57 19.24
C LYS A 33 17.01 -3.81 18.78
N PRO A 34 16.18 -3.29 19.71
CA PRO A 34 15.06 -2.45 19.34
C PRO A 34 15.51 -1.19 18.61
N ILE A 35 14.89 -0.92 17.47
CA ILE A 35 15.03 0.38 16.79
C ILE A 35 14.20 1.39 17.59
N LYS A 36 14.89 2.40 18.12
CA LYS A 36 14.27 3.52 18.85
C LYS A 36 14.09 4.70 17.92
N MET A 37 12.91 5.30 17.96
CA MET A 37 12.64 6.56 17.27
C MET A 37 12.75 7.71 18.26
N VAL A 38 13.56 8.72 17.92
CA VAL A 38 13.71 9.94 18.73
C VAL A 38 13.31 11.12 17.84
N PRO A 39 12.40 12.01 18.29
CA PRO A 39 12.13 13.25 17.56
C PRO A 39 13.38 14.13 17.58
N ASP A 40 13.70 14.75 16.44
CA ASP A 40 14.73 15.79 16.38
C ASP A 40 14.20 17.15 16.86
N ASP A 41 15.06 18.16 16.87
CA ASP A 41 14.74 19.53 17.31
C ASP A 41 13.63 20.20 16.46
N GLN A 42 13.28 19.61 15.32
CA GLN A 42 12.22 20.07 14.41
C GLN A 42 10.94 19.23 14.56
N GLY A 43 10.91 18.28 15.50
CA GLY A 43 9.80 17.35 15.73
C GLY A 43 9.70 16.23 14.67
N ILE A 44 10.71 16.06 13.82
CA ILE A 44 10.75 14.98 12.84
C ILE A 44 11.20 13.71 13.54
N ILE A 45 10.37 12.68 13.46
CA ILE A 45 10.66 11.37 14.02
C ILE A 45 11.44 10.56 12.99
N SER A 46 12.71 10.24 13.29
CA SER A 46 13.55 9.42 12.42
C SER A 46 14.43 8.45 13.23
N SER A 47 14.99 7.44 12.56
CA SER A 47 15.95 6.52 13.16
C SER A 47 16.91 5.98 12.10
N THR A 48 18.16 5.74 12.48
CA THR A 48 19.16 5.10 11.61
C THR A 48 19.07 3.58 11.78
N ILE A 49 18.81 2.90 10.67
CA ILE A 49 18.70 1.44 10.61
C ILE A 49 19.79 0.90 9.68
N PRO A 50 20.45 -0.22 10.01
CA PRO A 50 21.30 -0.90 9.05
C PRO A 50 20.44 -1.38 7.88
N VAL A 51 21.04 -1.53 6.69
CA VAL A 51 20.39 -2.08 5.49
C VAL A 51 21.35 -3.06 4.82
N HIS A 52 20.84 -4.20 4.36
CA HIS A 52 21.62 -5.14 3.55
C HIS A 52 21.37 -4.82 2.08
N PRO A 53 22.37 -4.90 1.18
CA PRO A 53 22.19 -4.56 -0.23
C PRO A 53 21.14 -5.44 -0.92
N THR A 54 21.08 -6.74 -0.58
CA THR A 54 20.27 -7.73 -1.32
C THR A 54 19.28 -8.53 -0.46
N LYS A 55 19.25 -8.35 0.86
CA LYS A 55 18.41 -9.10 1.79
C LYS A 55 17.56 -8.15 2.61
N SER A 56 16.38 -8.59 3.02
CA SER A 56 15.57 -7.81 3.96
C SER A 56 16.14 -7.95 5.37
N ILE A 57 15.84 -7.00 6.25
CA ILE A 57 16.23 -7.05 7.65
C ILE A 57 15.01 -7.23 8.50
N PHE A 58 15.10 -8.14 9.46
CA PHE A 58 14.06 -8.36 10.45
C PHE A 58 14.54 -7.82 11.79
N ALA A 59 13.99 -6.69 12.21
CA ALA A 59 14.40 -5.98 13.41
C ALA A 59 13.27 -5.89 14.42
N LYS A 60 13.60 -5.89 15.71
CA LYS A 60 12.64 -5.53 16.74
C LYS A 60 12.48 -4.00 16.72
N PHE A 61 11.25 -3.54 16.85
CA PHE A 61 10.87 -2.15 16.94
C PHE A 61 10.12 -1.95 18.25
N GLU A 62 10.48 -0.88 18.96
CA GLU A 62 9.87 -0.50 20.22
C GLU A 62 9.42 0.95 20.10
N LEU A 63 8.10 1.17 20.20
CA LEU A 63 7.58 2.53 20.38
C LEU A 63 7.43 2.79 21.88
N ALA A 64 8.28 3.66 22.42
CA ALA A 64 8.24 4.08 23.81
C ALA A 64 8.32 5.62 23.89
N GLY A 65 7.48 6.22 24.73
CA GLY A 65 7.44 7.66 24.96
C GLY A 65 6.55 8.01 26.16
N GLU A 66 6.68 9.23 26.65
CA GLU A 66 5.85 9.73 27.75
C GLU A 66 4.38 9.76 27.31
N ASN A 67 3.50 9.03 28.01
CA ASN A 67 2.09 8.81 27.67
C ASN A 67 1.81 7.96 26.41
N LEU A 68 2.79 7.22 25.89
CA LEU A 68 2.57 6.21 24.86
C LEU A 68 2.59 4.81 25.49
N PRO A 69 1.62 3.92 25.17
CA PRO A 69 1.71 2.54 25.61
C PRO A 69 2.94 1.88 24.98
N HIS A 70 3.67 1.15 25.82
CA HIS A 70 4.81 0.38 25.39
C HIS A 70 4.33 -0.77 24.50
N GLU A 71 4.63 -0.67 23.20
CA GLU A 71 4.35 -1.73 22.24
C GLU A 71 5.63 -2.16 21.54
N GLU A 72 5.80 -3.47 21.44
CA GLU A 72 6.89 -4.10 20.71
C GLU A 72 6.33 -4.80 19.47
N TYR A 73 6.91 -4.51 18.32
CA TYR A 73 6.63 -5.21 17.08
C TYR A 73 7.94 -5.56 16.39
N PHE A 74 7.90 -6.50 15.46
CA PHE A 74 9.00 -6.68 14.52
C PHE A 74 8.73 -5.82 13.30
N ILE A 75 9.77 -5.36 12.63
CA ILE A 75 9.66 -4.72 11.33
C ILE A 75 10.53 -5.45 10.32
N LEU A 76 9.99 -5.61 9.11
CA LEU A 76 10.71 -6.06 7.94
C LEU A 76 11.13 -4.83 7.14
N ILE A 77 12.43 -4.57 7.08
CA ILE A 77 13.02 -3.49 6.31
C ILE A 77 13.51 -4.08 4.98
N PRO A 78 13.18 -3.49 3.82
CA PRO A 78 13.57 -4.01 2.53
C PRO A 78 15.10 -3.87 2.29
N PRO A 79 15.66 -4.62 1.33
CA PRO A 79 17.02 -4.39 0.88
C PRO A 79 17.21 -2.97 0.34
N GLY A 80 18.42 -2.43 0.52
CA GLY A 80 18.69 -1.02 0.30
C GLY A 80 20.06 -0.73 -0.29
N GLU A 81 20.47 -1.45 -1.34
CA GLU A 81 21.72 -1.15 -2.06
C GLU A 81 21.75 0.34 -2.46
N SER A 82 22.68 1.10 -1.86
CA SER A 82 22.87 2.55 -2.08
C SER A 82 21.73 3.48 -1.61
N ARG A 83 20.80 3.02 -0.76
CA ARG A 83 19.72 3.87 -0.25
C ARG A 83 20.15 4.62 1.01
N THR A 84 20.02 5.94 0.99
CA THR A 84 20.26 6.81 2.16
C THR A 84 19.00 7.06 3.00
N ARG A 85 17.82 6.73 2.45
CA ARG A 85 16.53 6.85 3.13
C ARG A 85 15.63 5.68 2.74
N ILE A 86 14.98 5.09 3.74
CA ILE A 86 13.87 4.13 3.56
C ILE A 86 12.62 4.81 4.10
N GLY A 87 11.59 4.93 3.28
CA GLY A 87 10.32 5.46 3.75
C GLY A 87 9.69 4.47 4.72
N MET A 88 8.98 4.95 5.75
CA MET A 88 8.17 4.05 6.59
C MET A 88 7.20 3.21 5.75
N SER A 89 6.83 3.68 4.55
CA SER A 89 6.04 3.00 3.52
C SER A 89 6.55 1.65 3.08
N GLU A 90 7.84 1.44 3.26
CA GLU A 90 8.52 0.25 2.76
C GLU A 90 8.82 -0.73 3.90
N ILE A 91 8.68 -0.28 5.15
CA ILE A 91 8.92 -1.08 6.36
C ILE A 91 7.63 -1.83 6.71
N ARG A 92 7.66 -3.15 6.90
CA ARG A 92 6.45 -3.91 7.22
C ARG A 92 6.41 -4.30 8.69
N PRO A 93 5.48 -3.78 9.52
CA PRO A 93 5.35 -4.24 10.88
C PRO A 93 4.77 -5.65 10.89
N PHE A 94 5.27 -6.46 11.81
CA PHE A 94 4.92 -7.84 12.01
C PHE A 94 4.87 -8.14 13.51
N ARG A 95 3.80 -8.76 14.01
CA ARG A 95 3.74 -9.32 15.36
C ARG A 95 3.92 -10.84 15.27
N ASN A 96 4.79 -11.39 16.12
CA ASN A 96 5.03 -12.84 16.19
C ASN A 96 3.74 -13.61 16.50
N GLU A 97 2.86 -13.02 17.31
CA GLU A 97 1.57 -13.59 17.69
C GLU A 97 0.48 -12.55 17.47
N TRP A 98 -0.61 -12.96 16.83
CA TRP A 98 -1.75 -12.09 16.59
C TRP A 98 -2.68 -12.11 17.80
N THR A 99 -3.07 -10.93 18.24
CA THR A 99 -4.11 -10.72 19.24
C THR A 99 -5.50 -10.84 18.62
N LEU A 100 -6.54 -10.90 19.45
CA LEU A 100 -7.93 -10.84 18.96
C LEU A 100 -8.23 -9.51 18.26
N GLU A 101 -7.59 -8.42 18.69
CA GLU A 101 -7.73 -7.10 18.07
C GLU A 101 -7.11 -7.07 16.67
N ASP A 102 -5.95 -7.73 16.49
CA ASP A 102 -5.30 -7.85 15.18
C ASP A 102 -6.19 -8.60 14.18
N ILE A 103 -6.81 -9.69 14.63
CA ILE A 103 -7.74 -10.49 13.81
C ILE A 103 -8.98 -9.67 13.46
N ALA A 104 -9.59 -8.99 14.43
CA ALA A 104 -10.77 -8.16 14.21
C ALA A 104 -10.48 -7.00 13.26
N HIS A 105 -9.33 -6.32 13.44
CA HIS A 105 -8.88 -5.25 12.57
C HIS A 105 -8.67 -5.76 11.14
N GLN A 106 -8.00 -6.90 10.97
CA GLN A 106 -7.77 -7.49 9.66
C GLN A 106 -9.08 -7.86 8.95
N GLN A 107 -10.06 -8.41 9.68
CA GLN A 107 -11.39 -8.69 9.11
C GLN A 107 -12.06 -7.42 8.60
N GLN A 108 -12.03 -6.34 9.39
CA GLN A 108 -12.58 -5.04 8.99
C GLN A 108 -11.85 -4.46 7.78
N LEU A 109 -10.52 -4.55 7.76
CA LEU A 109 -9.69 -4.08 6.65
C LEU A 109 -10.01 -4.84 5.36
N PHE A 110 -10.06 -6.17 5.40
CA PHE A 110 -10.39 -6.98 4.21
C PHE A 110 -11.84 -6.80 3.75
N ASP A 111 -12.78 -6.61 4.66
CA ASP A 111 -14.17 -6.27 4.29
C ASP A 111 -14.21 -4.91 3.56
N ALA A 112 -13.53 -3.90 4.08
CA ALA A 112 -13.44 -2.58 3.45
C ALA A 112 -12.78 -2.65 2.06
N ILE A 113 -11.63 -3.33 1.93
CA ILE A 113 -10.93 -3.49 0.65
C ILE A 113 -11.76 -4.32 -0.33
N GLY A 114 -12.39 -5.39 0.14
CA GLY A 114 -13.27 -6.23 -0.67
C GLY A 114 -14.40 -5.42 -1.29
N LYS A 115 -15.05 -4.53 -0.51
CA LYS A 115 -16.04 -3.59 -1.02
C LYS A 115 -15.45 -2.67 -2.11
N ILE A 116 -14.30 -2.05 -1.83
CA ILE A 116 -13.64 -1.15 -2.80
C ILE A 116 -13.28 -1.88 -4.10
N ALA A 117 -12.79 -3.12 -4.00
CA ALA A 117 -12.44 -3.94 -5.16
C ALA A 117 -13.67 -4.27 -6.01
N VAL A 118 -14.78 -4.69 -5.39
CA VAL A 118 -16.05 -4.97 -6.07
C VAL A 118 -16.61 -3.72 -6.75
N PHE A 119 -16.66 -2.59 -6.04
CA PHE A 119 -17.10 -1.32 -6.63
C PHE A 119 -16.18 -0.87 -7.77
N GLY A 120 -14.87 -1.06 -7.65
CA GLY A 120 -13.93 -0.82 -8.75
C GLY A 120 -14.25 -1.66 -10.00
N GLY A 121 -14.54 -2.95 -9.82
CA GLY A 121 -14.98 -3.81 -10.91
C GLY A 121 -16.29 -3.38 -11.56
N HIS A 122 -17.26 -2.87 -10.77
CA HIS A 122 -18.49 -2.30 -11.32
C HIS A 122 -18.24 -1.07 -12.18
N VAL A 123 -17.32 -0.18 -11.76
CA VAL A 123 -16.94 0.99 -12.55
C VAL A 123 -16.27 0.56 -13.86
N GLU A 124 -15.30 -0.36 -13.80
CA GLU A 124 -14.63 -0.91 -14.99
C GLU A 124 -15.64 -1.55 -15.97
N MET A 125 -16.64 -2.29 -15.45
CA MET A 125 -17.71 -2.85 -16.28
C MET A 125 -18.63 -1.79 -16.88
N ALA A 126 -18.96 -0.73 -16.13
CA ALA A 126 -19.74 0.39 -16.66
C ALA A 126 -18.98 1.13 -17.76
N MET A 127 -17.68 1.37 -17.59
CA MET A 127 -16.81 1.96 -18.61
C MET A 127 -16.78 1.13 -19.88
N LYS A 128 -16.66 -0.21 -19.77
CA LYS A 128 -16.75 -1.12 -20.92
C LYS A 128 -18.08 -0.99 -21.68
N LYS A 129 -19.20 -0.97 -20.94
CA LYS A 129 -20.54 -0.80 -21.55
C LYS A 129 -20.64 0.52 -22.31
N VAL A 130 -20.20 1.63 -21.72
CA VAL A 130 -20.21 2.94 -22.39
C VAL A 130 -19.33 2.91 -23.64
N LEU A 131 -18.13 2.32 -23.55
CA LEU A 131 -17.20 2.22 -24.67
C LEU A 131 -17.78 1.43 -25.85
N ILE A 132 -18.45 0.29 -25.58
CA ILE A 132 -19.12 -0.52 -26.60
C ILE A 132 -20.26 0.26 -27.25
N THR A 133 -21.11 0.90 -26.45
CA THR A 133 -22.24 1.70 -26.95
C THR A 133 -21.77 2.82 -27.87
N LEU A 134 -20.75 3.57 -27.47
CA LEU A 134 -20.19 4.66 -28.29
C LEU A 134 -19.45 4.19 -29.54
N ARG A 135 -19.09 2.90 -29.61
CA ARG A 135 -18.50 2.24 -30.80
C ARG A 135 -19.55 1.54 -31.68
N GLY A 136 -20.84 1.82 -31.47
CA GLY A 136 -21.93 1.28 -32.29
C GLY A 136 -22.53 -0.02 -31.78
N GLY A 137 -22.25 -0.45 -30.54
CA GLY A 137 -23.02 -1.47 -29.83
C GLY A 137 -22.82 -2.93 -30.25
N ASN A 138 -22.11 -3.21 -31.33
CA ASN A 138 -21.98 -4.56 -31.91
C ASN A 138 -20.93 -5.47 -31.25
N ARG A 139 -20.31 -5.03 -30.15
CA ARG A 139 -19.20 -5.77 -29.50
C ARG A 139 -19.68 -6.42 -28.20
N ASP A 140 -19.16 -7.61 -27.93
CA ASP A 140 -19.35 -8.30 -26.65
C ASP A 140 -18.51 -7.63 -25.54
N LEU A 141 -18.97 -7.69 -24.30
CA LEU A 141 -18.21 -7.31 -23.11
C LEU A 141 -16.95 -8.15 -22.91
N LEU A 142 -16.90 -9.33 -23.53
CA LEU A 142 -15.75 -10.24 -23.56
C LEU A 142 -14.81 -10.00 -24.76
N ASP A 143 -15.02 -8.96 -25.56
CA ASP A 143 -14.13 -8.62 -26.68
C ASP A 143 -12.69 -8.39 -26.17
N PRO A 144 -11.70 -9.21 -26.61
CA PRO A 144 -10.33 -9.14 -26.13
C PRO A 144 -9.60 -7.85 -26.55
N THR A 145 -10.18 -7.06 -27.46
CA THR A 145 -9.66 -5.73 -27.83
C THR A 145 -10.06 -4.64 -26.84
N LEU A 146 -10.95 -4.94 -25.89
CA LEU A 146 -11.29 -4.02 -24.80
C LEU A 146 -10.23 -4.11 -23.69
N PRO A 147 -9.73 -2.96 -23.19
CA PRO A 147 -8.83 -2.97 -22.05
C PRO A 147 -9.46 -3.66 -20.83
N SER A 148 -8.63 -4.38 -20.08
CA SER A 148 -9.05 -5.08 -18.85
C SER A 148 -8.91 -4.23 -17.59
N ASP A 149 -8.19 -3.11 -17.67
CA ASP A 149 -7.90 -2.23 -16.55
C ASP A 149 -8.57 -0.85 -16.69
N TRP A 150 -8.73 -0.18 -15.55
CA TRP A 150 -9.34 1.16 -15.50
C TRP A 150 -8.60 2.16 -16.39
N ASP A 151 -7.26 2.16 -16.36
CA ASP A 151 -6.42 3.12 -17.11
C ASP A 151 -6.65 3.02 -18.62
N GLY A 152 -6.60 1.80 -19.15
CA GLY A 152 -6.82 1.55 -20.57
C GLY A 152 -8.24 1.92 -20.98
N LEU A 153 -9.24 1.55 -20.17
CA LEU A 153 -10.64 1.89 -20.44
C LEU A 153 -10.85 3.42 -20.47
N GLU A 154 -10.28 4.14 -19.51
CA GLU A 154 -10.39 5.58 -19.43
C GLU A 154 -9.74 6.26 -20.64
N LYS A 155 -8.54 5.82 -21.02
CA LYS A 155 -7.83 6.31 -22.20
C LYS A 155 -8.65 6.13 -23.47
N GLU A 156 -9.28 4.97 -23.65
CA GLU A 156 -10.13 4.70 -24.82
C GLU A 156 -11.42 5.53 -24.81
N LEU A 157 -12.03 5.75 -23.64
CA LEU A 157 -13.19 6.62 -23.50
C LEU A 157 -12.85 8.09 -23.79
N ARG A 158 -11.71 8.58 -23.32
CA ARG A 158 -11.25 9.96 -23.59
C ARG A 158 -11.05 10.24 -25.07
N LYS A 159 -10.59 9.25 -25.85
CA LYS A 159 -10.48 9.38 -27.32
C LYS A 159 -11.84 9.62 -28.00
N LEU A 160 -12.94 9.24 -27.35
CA LEU A 160 -14.30 9.40 -27.87
C LEU A 160 -14.96 10.71 -27.39
N CYS A 161 -14.34 11.45 -26.48
CA CYS A 161 -14.81 12.74 -25.98
C CYS A 161 -14.48 13.89 -26.95
N ASP A 162 -14.96 13.81 -28.19
CA ASP A 162 -14.71 14.81 -29.24
C ASP A 162 -15.71 15.99 -29.24
N GLY A 163 -16.72 15.96 -28.38
CA GLY A 163 -17.76 16.99 -28.29
C GLY A 163 -18.76 16.99 -29.44
N SER A 164 -18.79 15.94 -30.27
CA SER A 164 -19.71 15.84 -31.40
C SER A 164 -21.18 15.67 -31.00
N ASP A 165 -21.44 15.20 -29.77
CA ASP A 165 -22.78 15.05 -29.21
C ASP A 165 -22.83 15.32 -27.69
N ASP A 166 -24.05 15.42 -27.16
CA ASP A 166 -24.33 15.66 -25.73
C ASP A 166 -23.81 14.51 -24.84
N VAL A 167 -23.87 13.27 -25.32
CA VAL A 167 -23.41 12.09 -24.56
C VAL A 167 -21.89 12.15 -24.37
N ARG A 168 -21.14 12.48 -25.40
CA ARG A 168 -19.67 12.61 -25.38
C ARG A 168 -19.22 13.79 -24.54
N THR A 169 -19.98 14.89 -24.57
CA THR A 169 -19.75 16.05 -23.70
C THR A 169 -19.95 15.68 -22.23
N LYS A 170 -21.04 14.96 -21.90
CA LYS A 170 -21.31 14.46 -20.54
C LYS A 170 -20.28 13.44 -20.08
N LEU A 171 -19.85 12.53 -20.96
CA LEU A 171 -18.77 11.60 -20.66
C LEU A 171 -17.49 12.35 -20.30
N SER A 172 -17.10 13.35 -21.10
CA SER A 172 -15.94 14.20 -20.80
C SER A 172 -16.02 14.84 -19.42
N ALA A 173 -17.18 15.40 -19.07
CA ALA A 173 -17.41 16.01 -17.76
C ALA A 173 -17.27 15.00 -16.61
N ILE A 174 -17.83 13.78 -16.75
CA ILE A 174 -17.72 12.71 -15.74
C ILE A 174 -16.26 12.28 -15.55
N LEU A 175 -15.52 12.10 -16.64
CA LEU A 175 -14.11 11.69 -16.58
C LEU A 175 -13.25 12.77 -15.91
N ASN A 176 -13.50 14.05 -16.21
CA ASN A 176 -12.78 15.15 -15.59
C ASN A 176 -13.11 15.28 -14.08
N ASP A 177 -14.38 15.14 -13.69
CA ASP A 177 -14.79 15.13 -12.28
C ASP A 177 -14.14 13.96 -11.51
N SER A 178 -14.05 12.79 -12.14
CA SER A 178 -13.35 11.63 -11.58
C SER A 178 -11.86 11.90 -11.34
N ASP A 179 -11.18 12.55 -12.28
CA ASP A 179 -9.77 12.94 -12.16
C ASP A 179 -9.54 13.99 -11.09
N GLU A 180 -10.36 15.04 -11.06
CA GLU A 180 -10.31 16.09 -10.04
C GLU A 180 -10.46 15.49 -8.64
N LYS A 181 -11.38 14.53 -8.50
CA LYS A 181 -11.60 13.78 -7.25
C LYS A 181 -10.57 12.68 -7.01
N GLN A 182 -9.70 12.39 -7.97
CA GLN A 182 -8.65 11.37 -7.91
C GLN A 182 -9.23 9.99 -7.54
N LEU A 183 -10.38 9.61 -8.09
CA LEU A 183 -11.11 8.40 -7.67
C LEU A 183 -10.31 7.12 -7.88
N ARG A 184 -9.66 6.98 -9.05
CA ARG A 184 -8.79 5.84 -9.35
C ARG A 184 -7.61 5.76 -8.41
N ASP A 185 -6.92 6.89 -8.19
CA ASP A 185 -5.77 6.94 -7.29
C ASP A 185 -6.21 6.54 -5.88
N LYS A 186 -7.25 7.17 -5.31
CA LYS A 186 -7.80 6.82 -4.00
C LYS A 186 -8.21 5.35 -3.88
N ARG A 187 -8.77 4.75 -4.93
CA ARG A 187 -9.08 3.30 -4.97
C ARG A 187 -7.80 2.47 -4.93
N ASN A 188 -6.84 2.73 -5.80
CA ASN A 188 -5.55 2.03 -5.82
C ASN A 188 -4.86 2.16 -4.47
N ASP A 189 -4.94 3.33 -3.87
CA ASP A 189 -4.34 3.64 -2.61
C ASP A 189 -4.93 2.86 -1.44
N ALA A 190 -6.25 2.75 -1.39
CA ALA A 190 -6.92 1.92 -0.40
C ALA A 190 -6.60 0.43 -0.64
N ILE A 191 -6.64 0.00 -1.91
CA ILE A 191 -6.33 -1.37 -2.32
C ILE A 191 -4.87 -1.72 -2.12
N HIS A 192 -3.92 -0.79 -2.12
CA HIS A 192 -2.48 -1.05 -1.89
C HIS A 192 -2.05 -0.72 -0.46
N GLY A 193 -2.83 0.07 0.28
CA GLY A 193 -2.58 0.41 1.69
C GLY A 193 -2.77 -0.77 2.65
N TYR A 194 -3.40 -1.86 2.21
CA TYR A 194 -3.63 -3.09 2.99
C TYR A 194 -2.38 -3.87 3.40
N TRP A 195 -1.19 -3.43 2.97
CA TRP A 195 0.07 -4.08 3.31
C TRP A 195 0.44 -3.94 4.80
N TRP A 196 -0.42 -3.28 5.58
CA TRP A 196 -0.30 -3.06 7.02
C TRP A 196 -1.46 -3.77 7.72
N LEU A 197 -1.17 -4.93 8.32
CA LEU A 197 -2.17 -5.77 8.98
C LEU A 197 -2.25 -5.56 10.49
N ILE A 198 -1.46 -4.63 11.03
CA ILE A 198 -1.29 -4.48 12.47
C ILE A 198 -1.87 -3.14 12.92
N PRO A 199 -2.88 -3.14 13.80
CA PRO A 199 -3.24 -1.97 14.56
C PRO A 199 -2.10 -1.64 15.53
N ALA A 200 -1.53 -0.45 15.42
CA ALA A 200 -0.52 0.05 16.36
C ALA A 200 -1.09 1.27 17.08
N HIS A 201 -1.19 1.25 18.40
CA HIS A 201 -1.58 2.42 19.21
C HIS A 201 -2.95 3.02 18.86
N GLY A 202 -3.92 2.19 18.45
CA GLY A 202 -5.23 2.65 17.98
C GLY A 202 -5.17 3.43 16.66
N ARG A 203 -4.03 3.43 15.97
CA ARG A 203 -3.77 4.11 14.70
C ARG A 203 -3.44 3.09 13.62
N LEU A 204 -3.95 3.34 12.42
CA LEU A 204 -3.49 2.66 11.23
C LEU A 204 -2.20 3.37 10.78
N ILE A 205 -1.03 2.74 10.95
CA ILE A 205 0.17 3.23 10.27
C ILE A 205 0.01 2.85 8.81
N ASN A 206 -0.49 3.77 7.99
CA ASN A 206 -0.55 3.58 6.54
C ASN A 206 0.71 4.17 5.94
N ALA A 207 1.58 3.29 5.51
CA ALA A 207 2.76 3.75 4.85
C ALA A 207 2.65 3.21 3.40
N ARG A 208 2.11 4.09 2.57
CA ARG A 208 1.72 3.79 1.20
C ARG A 208 2.94 3.82 0.28
N TYR A 209 2.96 2.97 -0.74
CA TYR A 209 3.64 3.25 -2.01
C TYR A 209 2.95 4.47 -2.66
N TYR A 210 3.28 5.70 -2.24
CA TYR A 210 2.93 6.87 -3.05
C TYR A 210 3.82 6.84 -4.28
N ARG A 211 3.26 6.55 -5.46
CA ARG A 211 3.96 6.85 -6.71
C ARG A 211 4.14 8.38 -6.74
N PRO A 212 5.36 8.92 -6.71
CA PRO A 212 5.53 10.37 -6.75
C PRO A 212 4.88 10.91 -8.03
N LYS A 213 4.00 11.91 -7.89
CA LYS A 213 3.51 12.67 -9.05
C LYS A 213 4.73 13.29 -9.74
N LYS A 214 4.75 13.27 -11.07
CA LYS A 214 5.85 13.83 -11.88
C LYS A 214 6.11 15.27 -11.42
N GLY A 215 7.29 15.53 -10.84
CA GLY A 215 7.68 16.85 -10.34
C GLY A 215 7.56 17.07 -8.82
N ASN A 216 7.04 16.12 -8.04
CA ASN A 216 7.01 16.20 -6.58
C ASN A 216 8.00 15.22 -5.93
N THR A 217 8.91 15.76 -5.11
CA THR A 217 9.72 14.98 -4.19
C THR A 217 8.82 14.49 -3.06
N GLN A 218 8.79 13.18 -2.85
CA GLN A 218 7.94 12.53 -1.85
C GLN A 218 8.31 13.04 -0.44
N MET A 219 7.38 13.67 0.28
CA MET A 219 7.58 13.87 1.71
C MET A 219 7.36 12.54 2.44
N PRO A 220 8.18 12.20 3.44
CA PRO A 220 7.99 10.99 4.23
C PRO A 220 6.65 11.02 4.96
N VAL A 221 6.07 9.82 5.04
CA VAL A 221 4.79 9.37 5.64
C VAL A 221 4.21 10.24 6.77
N SER A 222 2.89 10.43 6.74
CA SER A 222 2.08 11.04 7.81
C SER A 222 1.35 9.98 8.63
N ILE A 223 1.38 10.10 9.97
CA ILE A 223 0.55 9.30 10.88
C ILE A 223 -0.79 9.99 11.02
N TYR A 224 -1.88 9.32 10.66
CA TYR A 224 -3.24 9.85 10.84
C TYR A 224 -3.79 9.43 12.21
N GLY A 225 -4.41 10.37 12.93
CA GLY A 225 -5.19 10.06 14.13
C GLY A 225 -6.51 9.39 13.76
N SER A 226 -6.94 8.41 14.54
CA SER A 226 -8.32 7.95 14.58
C SER A 226 -9.13 8.94 15.41
N SER A 227 -10.13 9.56 14.80
CA SER A 227 -11.20 10.29 15.49
C SER A 227 -12.37 9.37 15.76
#